data_AF-A0A2N1MCS1-F1
#
_entry.id   AF-A0A2N1MCS1-F1
#
_cell.length_a   1.000
_cell.length_b   1.000
_cell.length_c   1.000
_cell.angle_alpha   90.00
_cell.angle_beta   90.00
_cell.angle_gamma   90.00
#
_symmetry.space_group_name_H-M   'P 1'
#
loop_
_entity.id
_entity.type
_entity.pdbx_description
1 polymer ?
#
loop_
_entity_poly.entity_id
_entity_poly.type
_entity_poly.pdbx_seq_one_letter_code
_entity_poly.pdbx_strand_id
1 'polypeptide(L)'
;MEVAGGPCKTTDLHTLGDTKKTMRMDVLNLIGILRNHFDCDIKLATKIKVFCTQVIGARMTLYALNMLPDGRFLSTELATASIPFSFQGRNQYKALLRLMAIFHDEIIKQEELMGEIERSVLRSKGVTVRHILKIPDELFE
;
A
#
# COMPACT_ATOMS: atom_id res chain seq x y z
N MET A 1 1.80 10.66 2.99
CA MET A 1 2.54 11.15 1.81
C MET A 1 3.97 11.33 2.25
N GLU A 2 4.87 10.49 1.76
CA GLU A 2 6.30 10.61 2.05
C GLU A 2 7.01 11.13 0.79
N VAL A 3 7.91 12.09 0.99
CA VAL A 3 8.62 12.78 -0.10
C VAL A 3 10.09 12.39 0.00
N ALA A 4 10.56 11.59 -0.95
CA ALA A 4 11.93 11.13 -1.00
C ALA A 4 12.78 12.18 -1.74
N GLY A 5 13.33 13.10 -0.95
CA GLY A 5 14.23 14.14 -1.41
C GLY A 5 13.55 15.41 -1.97
N GLY A 6 14.24 16.55 -1.87
CA GLY A 6 13.73 17.84 -2.35
C GLY A 6 13.75 18.01 -3.88
N PRO A 7 13.09 19.05 -4.43
CA PRO A 7 13.07 19.31 -5.88
C PRO A 7 14.42 19.73 -6.48
N CYS A 8 15.47 19.86 -5.66
CA CYS A 8 16.84 20.16 -6.08
C CYS A 8 17.86 19.41 -5.23
N LYS A 9 18.82 18.77 -5.88
CA LYS A 9 20.04 18.14 -5.29
C LYS A 9 19.78 16.95 -4.35
N THR A 10 18.97 16.00 -4.77
CA THR A 10 18.83 14.71 -4.08
C THR A 10 19.86 13.73 -4.61
N THR A 11 20.59 13.06 -3.72
CA THR A 11 21.44 11.93 -4.12
C THR A 11 20.58 10.68 -4.23
N ASP A 12 20.78 9.90 -5.29
CA ASP A 12 20.04 8.66 -5.54
C ASP A 12 20.09 7.70 -4.34
N LEU A 13 21.20 7.74 -3.58
CA LEU A 13 21.39 6.96 -2.35
C LEU A 13 20.37 7.31 -1.26
N HIS A 14 20.08 8.60 -1.05
CA HIS A 14 19.12 9.05 -0.05
C HIS A 14 17.70 8.66 -0.45
N THR A 15 17.32 8.93 -1.70
CA THR A 15 16.01 8.58 -2.23
C THR A 15 15.75 7.08 -2.16
N LEU A 16 16.75 6.25 -2.47
CA LEU A 16 16.65 4.79 -2.33
C LEU A 16 16.48 4.37 -0.86
N GLY A 17 17.25 4.97 0.05
CA GLY A 17 17.15 4.72 1.49
C GLY A 17 15.75 5.00 2.04
N ASP A 18 15.20 6.17 1.71
CA ASP A 18 13.85 6.57 2.10
C ASP A 18 12.81 5.61 1.51
N THR A 19 12.88 5.34 0.20
CA THR A 19 11.96 4.40 -0.48
C THR A 19 11.94 3.04 0.21
N LYS A 20 13.11 2.50 0.53
CA LYS A 20 13.24 1.21 1.21
C LYS A 20 12.64 1.24 2.61
N LYS A 21 12.78 2.36 3.32
CA LYS A 21 12.18 2.56 4.65
C LYS A 21 10.65 2.62 4.55
N THR A 22 10.11 3.40 3.61
CA THR A 22 8.66 3.47 3.34
C THR A 22 8.08 2.10 3.03
N MET A 23 8.67 1.38 2.08
CA MET A 23 8.19 0.05 1.68
C MET A 23 8.22 -0.95 2.84
N ARG A 24 9.26 -0.91 3.69
CA ARG A 24 9.32 -1.73 4.89
C ARG A 24 8.19 -1.39 5.86
N MET A 25 7.94 -0.11 6.10
CA MET A 25 6.86 0.34 6.97
C MET A 25 5.49 -0.12 6.43
N ASP A 26 5.26 -0.01 5.12
CA ASP A 26 4.00 -0.45 4.50
C ASP A 26 3.80 -1.96 4.60
N VAL A 27 4.86 -2.75 4.44
CA VAL A 27 4.83 -4.20 4.69
C VAL A 27 4.46 -4.49 6.15
N LEU A 28 5.08 -3.80 7.11
CA LEU A 28 4.76 -3.97 8.52
C LEU A 28 3.32 -3.55 8.85
N ASN A 29 2.81 -2.48 8.24
CA ASN A 29 1.43 -2.04 8.38
C ASN A 29 0.46 -3.11 7.85
N LEU A 30 0.73 -3.65 6.66
CA LEU A 30 -0.08 -4.73 6.08
C LEU A 30 -0.04 -5.99 6.95
N ILE A 31 1.14 -6.36 7.46
CA ILE A 31 1.29 -7.45 8.43
C ILE A 31 0.42 -7.18 9.65
N GLY A 32 0.47 -5.98 10.24
CA GLY A 32 -0.35 -5.58 11.38
C GLY A 32 -1.85 -5.79 11.14
N ILE A 33 -2.35 -5.37 9.98
CA ILE A 33 -3.74 -5.60 9.58
C ILE A 33 -4.03 -7.10 9.46
N LEU A 34 -3.18 -7.85 8.74
CA LEU A 34 -3.36 -9.29 8.53
C LEU A 34 -3.36 -10.09 9.84
N ARG A 35 -2.57 -9.67 10.85
CA ARG A 35 -2.56 -10.28 12.19
C ARG A 35 -3.92 -10.17 12.89
N ASN A 36 -4.61 -9.03 12.74
CA ASN A 36 -5.95 -8.84 13.30
C ASN A 36 -7.00 -9.73 12.62
N HIS A 37 -6.65 -10.35 11.48
CA HIS A 37 -7.51 -11.23 10.68
C HIS A 37 -6.85 -12.59 10.42
N PHE A 38 -6.13 -13.15 11.39
CA PHE A 38 -5.38 -14.40 11.22
C PHE A 38 -6.22 -15.60 10.76
N ASP A 39 -7.48 -15.65 11.15
CA ASP A 39 -8.39 -16.76 10.83
C ASP A 39 -9.17 -16.52 9.52
N CYS A 40 -8.91 -15.39 8.84
CA CYS A 40 -9.45 -15.08 7.52
C CYS A 40 -8.91 -16.04 6.45
N ASP A 41 -9.78 -16.43 5.52
CA ASP A 41 -9.39 -17.23 4.35
C ASP A 41 -8.42 -16.45 3.46
N ILE A 42 -7.37 -17.13 2.98
CA ILE A 42 -6.33 -16.52 2.15
C ILE A 42 -6.88 -15.84 0.89
N LYS A 43 -7.98 -16.34 0.31
CA LYS A 43 -8.61 -15.76 -0.88
C LYS A 43 -9.22 -14.38 -0.62
N LEU A 44 -9.64 -14.11 0.61
CA LEU A 44 -10.11 -12.79 1.02
C LEU A 44 -8.95 -11.93 1.50
N ALA A 45 -8.06 -12.48 2.31
CA ALA A 45 -6.92 -11.75 2.86
C ALA A 45 -5.96 -11.20 1.79
N THR A 46 -5.76 -11.92 0.68
CA THR A 46 -4.93 -11.47 -0.46
C THR A 46 -5.47 -10.23 -1.17
N LYS A 47 -6.76 -9.88 -0.94
CA LYS A 47 -7.39 -8.66 -1.47
C LYS A 47 -7.21 -7.45 -0.55
N ILE A 48 -6.75 -7.65 0.69
CA ILE A 48 -6.44 -6.56 1.62
C ILE A 48 -5.24 -5.80 1.07
N LYS A 49 -5.40 -4.48 0.94
CA LYS A 49 -4.38 -3.58 0.40
C LYS A 49 -4.05 -2.50 1.40
N VAL A 50 -2.75 -2.22 1.53
CA VAL A 50 -2.26 -0.95 2.07
C VAL A 50 -1.90 -0.05 0.91
N PHE A 51 -2.26 1.24 0.98
CA PHE A 51 -1.97 2.20 -0.06
C PHE A 51 -0.94 3.20 0.42
N CYS A 52 -0.06 3.61 -0.48
CA CYS A 52 0.90 4.65 -0.20
C CYS A 52 1.12 5.54 -1.41
N THR A 53 1.40 6.81 -1.12
CA THR A 53 1.78 7.80 -2.11
C THR A 53 3.24 8.16 -1.92
N GLN A 54 4.03 7.89 -2.96
CA GLN A 54 5.45 8.16 -2.98
C GLN A 54 5.74 9.29 -3.95
N VAL A 55 6.50 10.28 -3.50
CA VAL A 55 6.98 11.36 -4.36
C VAL A 55 8.49 11.25 -4.54
N ILE A 56 8.92 11.11 -5.79
CA ILE A 56 10.34 11.13 -6.20
C ILE A 56 10.51 12.27 -7.21
N GLY A 57 11.26 13.30 -6.82
CA GLY A 57 11.35 14.54 -7.59
C GLY A 57 9.97 15.17 -7.76
N ALA A 58 9.51 15.35 -9.00
CA ALA A 58 8.16 15.82 -9.30
C ALA A 58 7.13 14.72 -9.54
N ARG A 59 7.54 13.45 -9.55
CA ARG A 59 6.64 12.34 -9.84
C ARG A 59 6.02 11.81 -8.56
N MET A 60 4.69 11.88 -8.47
CA MET A 60 3.87 11.27 -7.43
C MET A 60 3.27 9.98 -7.96
N THR A 61 3.55 8.87 -7.29
CA THR A 61 3.04 7.54 -7.61
C THR A 61 2.20 7.05 -6.45
N LEU A 62 0.95 6.64 -6.74
CA LEU A 62 0.08 5.90 -5.86
C LEU A 62 0.27 4.41 -6.15
N TYR A 63 0.62 3.63 -5.13
CA TYR A 63 0.67 2.17 -5.24
C TYR A 63 -0.16 1.50 -4.15
N ALA A 64 -0.53 0.25 -4.43
CA ALA A 64 -1.12 -0.66 -3.48
C ALA A 64 -0.15 -1.79 -3.16
N LEU A 65 -0.08 -2.18 -1.89
CA LEU A 65 0.67 -3.32 -1.40
C LEU A 65 -0.32 -4.36 -0.88
N ASN A 66 -0.19 -5.60 -1.35
CA ASN A 66 -0.98 -6.73 -0.87
C ASN A 66 -0.14 -7.99 -0.70
N MET A 67 -0.69 -8.97 0.02
CA MET A 67 -0.09 -10.29 0.17
C MET A 67 -0.58 -11.22 -0.95
N LEU A 68 0.32 -12.04 -1.47
CA LEU A 68 0.03 -13.11 -2.43
C LEU A 68 -0.34 -14.41 -1.70
N PRO A 69 -0.99 -15.38 -2.38
CA PRO A 69 -1.40 -16.64 -1.74
C PRO A 69 -0.24 -17.45 -1.14
N ASP A 70 0.99 -17.23 -1.60
CA ASP A 70 2.22 -17.87 -1.10
C ASP A 70 2.91 -17.09 0.04
N GLY A 71 2.33 -15.97 0.48
CA GLY A 71 2.85 -15.14 1.57
C GLY A 71 3.85 -14.08 1.13
N ARG A 72 4.23 -14.00 -0.15
CA ARG A 72 5.03 -12.89 -0.66
C ARG A 72 4.20 -11.61 -0.72
N PHE A 73 4.87 -10.47 -0.67
CA PHE A 73 4.23 -9.16 -0.84
C PHE A 73 4.41 -8.65 -2.27
N LEU A 74 3.36 -8.06 -2.83
CA LEU A 74 3.36 -7.45 -4.14
C LEU A 74 2.97 -5.98 -4.02
N SER A 75 3.83 -5.09 -4.51
CA SER A 75 3.48 -3.69 -4.73
C SER A 75 3.08 -3.47 -6.18
N THR A 76 1.94 -2.83 -6.41
CA THR A 76 1.37 -2.55 -7.73
C THR A 76 1.09 -1.06 -7.85
N GLU A 77 1.65 -0.42 -8.89
CA GLU A 77 1.33 0.97 -9.23
C GLU A 77 -0.15 1.07 -9.67
N LEU A 78 -0.89 2.00 -9.07
CA LEU A 78 -2.28 2.28 -9.42
C LEU A 78 -2.40 3.49 -10.33
N ALA A 79 -1.63 4.55 -10.03
CA ALA A 79 -1.63 5.78 -10.81
C ALA A 79 -0.36 6.58 -10.54
N THR A 80 0.06 7.35 -11.53
CA THR A 80 1.18 8.27 -11.41
C THR A 80 0.81 9.64 -12.02
N ALA A 81 1.23 10.71 -11.36
CA ALA A 81 1.05 12.07 -11.83
C ALA A 81 2.30 12.91 -11.54
N SER A 82 2.49 13.99 -12.30
CA SER A 82 3.52 15.00 -11.98
C SER A 82 2.94 16.09 -11.11
N ILE A 83 3.63 16.44 -10.03
CA ILE A 83 3.31 17.57 -9.17
C ILE A 83 3.73 18.85 -9.89
N PRO A 84 2.79 19.75 -10.24
CA PRO A 84 3.12 20.97 -10.94
C PRO A 84 3.67 22.01 -9.95
N PHE A 85 4.99 22.01 -9.75
CA PHE A 85 5.67 23.03 -8.96
C PHE A 85 5.77 24.40 -9.65
N SER A 86 5.32 24.50 -10.92
CA SER A 86 5.30 25.76 -11.69
C SER A 86 3.88 26.15 -12.09
N PHE A 87 3.62 27.47 -12.19
CA PHE A 87 2.34 28.01 -12.65
C PHE A 87 1.97 27.58 -14.08
N GLN A 88 2.97 27.30 -14.92
CA GLN A 88 2.77 26.77 -16.27
C GLN A 88 2.24 25.32 -16.26
N GLY A 89 2.50 24.57 -15.18
CA GLY A 89 2.04 23.20 -14.99
C GLY A 89 0.58 23.08 -14.53
N ARG A 90 -0.20 24.17 -14.42
CA ARG A 90 -1.56 24.15 -13.84
C ARG A 90 -2.50 23.10 -14.43
N ASN A 91 -2.33 22.76 -15.71
CA ASN A 91 -3.15 21.75 -16.39
C ASN A 91 -2.91 20.32 -15.84
N GLN A 92 -1.77 20.08 -15.18
CA GLN A 92 -1.39 18.81 -14.58
C GLN A 92 -2.09 18.54 -13.24
N TYR A 93 -2.68 19.56 -12.59
CA TYR A 93 -3.49 19.34 -11.37
C TYR A 93 -4.66 18.40 -11.60
N LYS A 94 -5.22 18.35 -12.82
CA LYS A 94 -6.26 17.37 -13.18
C LYS A 94 -5.78 15.93 -12.98
N ALA A 95 -4.50 15.65 -13.26
CA ALA A 95 -3.93 14.31 -13.05
C ALA A 95 -3.79 13.99 -11.56
N LEU A 96 -3.38 14.95 -10.74
CA LEU A 96 -3.33 14.77 -9.27
C LEU A 96 -4.71 14.54 -8.67
N LEU A 97 -5.72 15.31 -9.09
CA LEU A 97 -7.10 15.12 -8.62
C LEU A 97 -7.65 13.75 -9.03
N ARG A 98 -7.32 13.27 -10.24
CA ARG A 98 -7.66 11.91 -10.67
C ARG A 98 -6.96 10.84 -9.81
N LEU A 99 -5.70 11.03 -9.46
CA LEU A 99 -4.98 10.12 -8.56
C LEU A 99 -5.69 10.03 -7.20
N MET A 100 -6.15 11.15 -6.64
CA MET A 100 -6.92 11.16 -5.38
C MET A 100 -8.29 10.50 -5.52
N ALA A 101 -8.96 10.66 -6.67
CA ALA A 101 -10.21 9.96 -6.94
C ALA A 101 -10.01 8.43 -6.98
N ILE A 102 -8.95 7.95 -7.66
CA ILE A 102 -8.59 6.52 -7.68
C ILE A 102 -8.31 6.01 -6.26
N PHE A 103 -7.56 6.78 -5.47
CA PHE A 103 -7.30 6.42 -4.07
C PHE A 103 -8.59 6.29 -3.26
N HIS A 104 -9.49 7.26 -3.37
CA HIS A 104 -10.79 7.24 -2.70
C HIS A 104 -11.62 6.01 -3.09
N ASP A 105 -11.71 5.70 -4.38
CA ASP A 105 -12.46 4.52 -4.86
C ASP A 105 -11.86 3.20 -4.35
N GLU A 106 -10.54 3.11 -4.25
CA GLU A 106 -9.89 1.93 -3.66
C GLU A 106 -10.14 1.81 -2.14
N ILE A 107 -10.26 2.93 -1.41
CA ILE A 107 -10.64 2.91 0.01
C ILE A 107 -12.07 2.39 0.19
N ILE A 108 -13.02 2.81 -0.64
CA ILE A 108 -14.40 2.28 -0.61
C ILE A 108 -14.39 0.75 -0.80
N LYS A 109 -13.62 0.25 -1.77
CA LYS A 109 -13.50 -1.21 -1.99
C LYS A 109 -12.89 -1.94 -0.80
N GLN A 110 -11.93 -1.32 -0.10
CA GLN A 110 -11.38 -1.92 1.12
C GLN A 110 -12.41 -1.94 2.25
N GLU A 111 -13.22 -0.90 2.42
CA GLU A 111 -14.30 -0.87 3.42
C GLU A 111 -15.32 -2.00 3.17
N GLU A 112 -15.76 -2.17 1.93
CA GLU A 112 -16.65 -3.27 1.54
C GLU A 112 -16.02 -4.65 1.84
N LEU A 113 -14.73 -4.82 1.50
CA LEU A 113 -13.99 -6.05 1.78
C LEU A 113 -13.88 -6.32 3.28
N MET A 114 -13.64 -5.29 4.10
CA MET A 114 -13.59 -5.45 5.57
C MET A 114 -14.93 -5.96 6.10
N GLY A 115 -16.05 -5.42 5.62
CA GLY A 115 -17.38 -5.92 5.94
C GLY A 115 -17.63 -7.37 5.50
N GLU A 116 -17.06 -7.79 4.36
CA GLU A 116 -17.10 -9.18 3.91
C GLU A 116 -16.28 -10.10 4.84
N ILE A 117 -15.07 -9.67 5.21
CA ILE A 117 -14.18 -10.42 6.10
C ILE A 117 -14.87 -10.66 7.45
N GLU A 118 -15.41 -9.62 8.08
CA GLU A 118 -16.09 -9.73 9.38
C GLU A 118 -17.24 -10.74 9.36
N ARG A 119 -18.03 -10.78 8.27
CA ARG A 119 -19.12 -11.76 8.09
C ARG A 119 -18.61 -13.18 7.84
N SER A 120 -17.43 -13.32 7.24
CA SER A 120 -16.86 -14.60 6.80
C SER A 120 -16.08 -15.36 7.88
N VAL A 121 -15.51 -14.66 8.87
CA VAL A 121 -14.63 -15.25 9.93
C VAL A 121 -15.33 -16.38 10.71
N LEU A 122 -16.66 -16.40 10.75
CA LEU A 122 -17.45 -17.45 11.39
C LEU A 122 -17.49 -18.80 10.63
N ARG A 123 -16.88 -18.93 9.44
CA ARG A 123 -17.07 -20.09 8.54
C ARG A 123 -15.82 -20.66 7.86
N SER A 124 -14.62 -20.21 8.23
CA SER A 124 -13.37 -20.63 7.57
C SER A 124 -13.09 -22.13 7.78
N LYS A 125 -12.99 -22.90 6.68
CA LYS A 125 -12.61 -24.33 6.65
C LYS A 125 -11.32 -24.59 5.85
N GLY A 126 -10.55 -23.55 5.54
CA GLY A 126 -9.44 -23.58 4.57
C GLY A 126 -8.11 -23.06 5.12
N VAL A 127 -7.16 -22.81 4.21
CA VAL A 127 -5.88 -22.18 4.53
C VAL A 127 -6.12 -20.73 4.92
N THR A 128 -5.79 -20.41 6.17
CA THR A 128 -5.94 -19.07 6.72
C THR A 128 -4.64 -18.28 6.66
N VAL A 129 -4.73 -16.95 6.88
CA VAL A 129 -3.57 -16.05 6.98
C VAL A 129 -2.52 -16.60 7.94
N ARG A 130 -2.92 -17.16 9.10
CA ARG A 130 -2.02 -17.75 10.10
C ARG A 130 -1.05 -18.79 9.52
N HIS A 131 -1.48 -19.56 8.53
CA HIS A 131 -0.66 -20.63 7.94
C HIS A 131 0.40 -20.08 6.96
N ILE A 132 0.12 -18.94 6.34
CA ILE A 132 0.92 -18.36 5.26
C ILE A 132 1.84 -17.25 5.77
N LEU A 133 1.34 -16.43 6.69
CA LEU A 133 2.06 -15.29 7.25
C LEU A 133 3.09 -15.80 8.26
N LYS A 134 4.25 -16.24 7.75
CA LYS A 134 5.42 -16.65 8.55
C LYS A 134 6.13 -15.39 9.07
N ILE A 135 5.57 -14.79 10.12
CA ILE A 135 6.21 -13.69 10.83
C ILE A 135 7.20 -14.31 11.84
N PRO A 136 8.50 -13.98 11.80
CA PRO A 136 9.40 -14.22 12.92
C PRO A 136 8.88 -13.48 14.16
N ASP A 137 8.77 -14.17 15.29
CA ASP A 137 8.24 -13.60 16.55
C ASP A 137 9.01 -12.32 16.98
N GLU A 138 10.28 -12.21 16.57
CA GLU A 138 11.24 -11.14 16.90
C GLU A 138 10.99 -9.80 16.19
N LEU A 139 10.07 -9.71 15.21
CA LEU A 139 9.93 -8.50 14.37
C LEU A 139 9.24 -7.31 15.05
N PHE A 140 8.73 -7.49 16.28
CA PHE A 140 7.93 -6.49 16.99
C PHE A 140 8.21 -6.41 18.51
N GLU A 141 9.33 -6.96 18.99
CA GLU A 141 9.86 -6.70 20.35
C GLU A 141 10.78 -5.46 20.39
#